data_AF-A0A8T7K6P1-F1
#
_entry.id   AF-A0A8T7K6P1-F1
#
_cell.length_a   1.000
_cell.length_b   1.000
_cell.length_c   1.000
_cell.angle_alpha   90.00
_cell.angle_beta   90.00
_cell.angle_gamma   90.00
#
_symmetry.space_group_name_H-M   'P 1'
#
loop_
_entity.id
_entity.type
_entity.pdbx_description
1 polymer ?
#
loop_
_entity_poly.entity_id
_entity_poly.type
_entity_poly.pdbx_seq_one_letter_code
_entity_poly.pdbx_strand_id
1 'polypeptide(L)'
;MVLRAISLLLLLCALLAALPAQALNVIGPCAGYNPDEGVDPSQECLDYMLAHPLPWVAQVELDGVTLSNFSYWRVGPDAVNLYDAPGGAVVGQIGAGFNFVNAIDTSVEGWLQIQGGQWIQGSDARWYEPSRFRGVLLLDNLEHPFAWILGDLVTVPAPGARQSLETGRFLPRYTMVNLYAEYQAEDGWYWYMVGPNEWVEQRNMSIAHTVERPEGVEGRWIAVDLYEQNMVAYENDTPVFATLVATGLPGTDTNEGLFTIWARVANDTMSGFAGAPNSYALQSVPWVMYFDDAISLHGTYWHDLFGFRRSRGCVNLTISDAHWLYDWAGRGEPNADGEIVTHVYVYASGDYHGDGPQTK
;
A
#
# COMPACT_ATOMS: atom_id res chain seq x y z
N MET A 1 58.67 29.32 22.89
CA MET A 1 57.37 29.94 22.60
C MET A 1 56.77 29.20 21.40
N VAL A 2 55.74 28.39 21.67
CA VAL A 2 54.74 27.79 20.76
C VAL A 2 55.23 26.91 19.59
N LEU A 3 55.18 25.58 19.78
CA LEU A 3 54.95 24.62 18.69
C LEU A 3 53.43 24.48 18.49
N ARG A 4 52.96 24.67 17.25
CA ARG A 4 51.56 24.43 16.85
C ARG A 4 51.36 22.95 16.54
N ALA A 5 50.42 22.30 17.22
CA ALA A 5 49.87 21.01 16.81
C ALA A 5 48.65 21.26 15.91
N ILE A 6 48.66 20.69 14.71
CA ILE A 6 47.53 20.65 13.79
C ILE A 6 46.89 19.27 13.95
N SER A 7 45.69 19.21 14.50
CA SER A 7 44.88 17.98 14.55
C SER A 7 44.14 17.83 13.21
N LEU A 8 44.45 16.75 12.50
CA LEU A 8 43.76 16.33 11.29
C LEU A 8 42.47 15.61 11.71
N LEU A 9 41.30 16.19 11.43
CA LEU A 9 40.01 15.55 11.62
C LEU A 9 39.72 14.71 10.36
N LEU A 10 39.82 13.38 10.47
CA LEU A 10 39.39 12.46 9.42
C LEU A 10 37.86 12.43 9.41
N LEU A 11 37.24 13.02 8.39
CA LEU A 11 35.83 12.82 8.07
C LEU A 11 35.69 11.38 7.56
N LEU A 12 35.05 10.52 8.36
CA LEU A 12 34.60 9.21 7.90
C LEU A 12 33.31 9.44 7.11
N CYS A 13 33.41 9.56 5.78
CA CYS A 13 32.25 9.44 4.90
C CYS A 13 31.81 7.97 4.93
N ALA A 14 30.74 7.68 5.68
CA ALA A 14 30.01 6.43 5.49
C ALA A 14 29.31 6.52 4.13
N LEU A 15 29.81 5.77 3.13
CA LEU A 15 29.00 5.47 1.96
C LEU A 15 27.80 4.66 2.48
N LEU A 16 26.61 5.25 2.40
CA LEU A 16 25.35 4.51 2.41
C LEU A 16 25.36 3.63 1.16
N ALA A 17 25.76 2.37 1.30
CA ALA A 17 25.47 1.38 0.28
C ALA A 17 23.96 1.12 0.35
N ALA A 18 23.25 1.35 -0.76
CA ALA A 18 21.86 0.98 -0.87
C ALA A 18 21.74 -0.52 -0.56
N LEU A 19 20.82 -0.88 0.33
CA LEU A 19 20.45 -2.27 0.54
C LEU A 19 19.88 -2.79 -0.80
N PRO A 20 20.47 -3.85 -1.37
CA PRO A 20 19.90 -4.44 -2.58
C PRO A 20 18.48 -4.91 -2.26
N ALA A 21 17.55 -4.69 -3.20
CA ALA A 21 16.21 -5.25 -3.11
C ALA A 21 16.30 -6.75 -2.79
N GLN A 22 15.44 -7.23 -1.90
CA GLN A 22 15.43 -8.64 -1.49
C GLN A 22 15.30 -9.53 -2.73
N ALA A 23 16.32 -10.37 -2.98
CA ALA A 23 16.35 -11.29 -4.11
C ALA A 23 15.13 -12.22 -4.05
N LEU A 24 14.48 -12.43 -5.20
CA LEU A 24 13.29 -13.25 -5.27
C LEU A 24 13.68 -14.73 -5.15
N ASN A 25 12.98 -15.49 -4.31
CA ASN A 25 13.13 -16.94 -4.30
C ASN A 25 12.32 -17.55 -5.46
N VAL A 26 12.73 -17.30 -6.71
CA VAL A 26 12.13 -17.94 -7.89
C VAL A 26 12.43 -19.44 -7.82
N ILE A 27 11.40 -20.25 -7.66
CA ILE A 27 11.50 -21.71 -7.69
C ILE A 27 10.92 -22.20 -9.02
N GLY A 28 11.59 -23.16 -9.66
CA GLY A 28 11.06 -23.85 -10.84
C GLY A 28 11.98 -23.83 -12.07
N PRO A 29 11.51 -24.34 -13.21
CA PRO A 29 12.33 -24.55 -14.41
C PRO A 29 12.83 -23.26 -15.08
N CYS A 30 12.25 -22.12 -14.70
CA CYS A 30 12.62 -20.80 -15.20
C CYS A 30 13.68 -20.10 -14.31
N ALA A 31 13.99 -20.66 -13.13
CA ALA A 31 14.91 -20.07 -12.19
C ALA A 31 16.32 -19.93 -12.81
N GLY A 32 16.91 -18.75 -12.67
CA GLY A 32 18.23 -18.43 -13.23
C GLY A 32 18.27 -18.20 -14.73
N TYR A 33 17.11 -18.10 -15.41
CA TYR A 33 17.06 -17.70 -16.82
C TYR A 33 17.75 -16.34 -17.03
N ASN A 34 18.68 -16.27 -17.99
CA ASN A 34 19.41 -15.06 -18.33
C ASN A 34 19.12 -14.62 -19.78
N PRO A 35 18.40 -13.51 -20.01
CA PRO A 35 18.11 -13.01 -21.35
C PRO A 35 19.35 -12.60 -22.17
N ASP A 36 20.48 -12.28 -21.54
CA ASP A 36 21.71 -11.88 -22.25
C ASP A 36 22.40 -13.03 -22.99
N GLU A 37 22.08 -14.27 -22.64
CA GLU A 37 22.61 -15.44 -23.34
C GLU A 37 22.02 -15.59 -24.76
N GLY A 38 20.96 -14.84 -25.08
CA GLY A 38 20.32 -14.85 -26.40
C GLY A 38 19.63 -16.18 -26.72
N VAL A 39 19.29 -16.96 -25.70
CA VAL A 39 18.58 -18.24 -25.80
C VAL A 39 17.17 -18.06 -25.27
N ASP A 40 16.15 -18.51 -26.02
CA ASP A 40 14.77 -18.51 -25.54
C ASP A 40 14.60 -19.39 -24.28
N PRO A 41 13.59 -19.15 -23.44
CA PRO A 41 13.29 -20.01 -22.30
C PRO A 41 13.15 -21.49 -22.71
N SER A 42 13.62 -22.40 -21.86
CA SER A 42 13.54 -23.84 -22.11
C SER A 42 12.08 -24.29 -22.27
N GLN A 43 11.85 -25.41 -22.98
CA GLN A 43 10.49 -25.95 -23.12
C GLN A 43 9.85 -26.26 -21.76
N GLU A 44 10.63 -26.75 -20.79
CA GLU A 44 10.15 -27.00 -19.42
C GLU A 44 9.70 -25.71 -18.72
N CYS A 45 10.42 -24.60 -18.94
CA CYS A 45 10.02 -23.28 -18.43
C CYS A 45 8.74 -22.79 -19.12
N LEU A 46 8.62 -22.92 -20.43
CA LEU A 46 7.41 -22.56 -21.18
C LEU A 46 6.19 -23.37 -20.71
N ASP A 47 6.35 -24.68 -20.55
CA ASP A 47 5.30 -25.58 -20.06
C ASP A 47 4.89 -25.22 -18.62
N TYR A 48 5.86 -24.83 -17.79
CA TYR A 48 5.61 -24.38 -16.43
C TYR A 48 4.80 -23.08 -16.37
N MET A 49 5.11 -22.08 -17.21
CA MET A 49 4.33 -20.85 -17.33
C MET A 49 2.90 -21.11 -17.81
N LEU A 50 2.74 -22.02 -18.78
CA LEU A 50 1.42 -22.40 -19.30
C LEU A 50 0.57 -23.13 -18.25
N ALA A 51 1.20 -23.89 -17.35
CA ALA A 51 0.54 -24.56 -16.25
C ALA A 51 0.13 -23.62 -15.10
N HIS A 52 0.83 -22.48 -14.95
CA HIS A 52 0.62 -21.54 -13.84
C HIS A 52 0.43 -20.09 -14.34
N PRO A 53 -0.53 -19.80 -15.23
CA PRO A 53 -0.61 -18.49 -15.89
C PRO A 53 -1.01 -17.34 -14.95
N LEU A 54 -1.56 -17.64 -13.78
CA LEU A 54 -2.02 -16.68 -12.78
C LEU A 54 -1.61 -17.13 -11.38
N PRO A 55 -1.44 -16.20 -10.42
CA PRO A 55 -1.16 -16.55 -9.04
C PRO A 55 -2.27 -17.39 -8.42
N TRP A 56 -1.89 -18.38 -7.60
CA TRP A 56 -2.84 -19.25 -6.93
C TRP A 56 -3.38 -18.60 -5.65
N VAL A 57 -4.29 -17.67 -5.84
CA VAL A 57 -4.84 -16.83 -4.76
C VAL A 57 -6.35 -16.67 -4.91
N ALA A 58 -7.02 -16.29 -3.81
CA ALA A 58 -8.45 -15.94 -3.84
C ALA A 58 -8.64 -14.50 -3.38
N GLN A 59 -9.38 -13.68 -4.13
CA GLN A 59 -9.68 -12.31 -3.70
C GLN A 59 -10.56 -12.30 -2.45
N VAL A 60 -10.26 -11.39 -1.52
CA VAL A 60 -11.13 -11.18 -0.35
C VAL A 60 -12.52 -10.67 -0.76
N GLU A 61 -13.50 -10.86 0.11
CA GLU A 61 -14.86 -10.38 -0.13
C GLU A 61 -14.89 -8.84 -0.16
N LEU A 62 -15.79 -8.30 -0.98
CA LEU A 62 -16.03 -6.86 -1.04
C LEU A 62 -16.84 -6.45 0.20
N ASP A 63 -16.36 -5.48 0.97
CA ASP A 63 -17.14 -4.84 2.04
C ASP A 63 -18.20 -3.89 1.44
N GLY A 64 -19.21 -4.50 0.83
CA GLY A 64 -20.32 -3.79 0.21
C GLY A 64 -21.16 -2.99 1.21
N VAL A 65 -21.14 -3.37 2.49
CA VAL A 65 -21.91 -2.68 3.54
C VAL A 65 -21.29 -1.31 3.82
N THR A 66 -19.99 -1.24 4.12
CA THR A 66 -19.33 0.04 4.36
C THR A 66 -19.26 0.89 3.08
N LEU A 67 -19.00 0.27 1.93
CA LEU A 67 -18.96 0.98 0.65
C LEU A 67 -20.32 1.58 0.23
N SER A 68 -21.44 1.06 0.72
CA SER A 68 -22.78 1.58 0.40
C SER A 68 -23.41 2.42 1.50
N ASN A 69 -23.04 2.21 2.77
CA ASN A 69 -23.59 2.96 3.91
C ASN A 69 -23.06 4.39 4.02
N PHE A 70 -21.88 4.66 3.47
CA PHE A 70 -21.25 5.97 3.53
C PHE A 70 -21.24 6.63 2.15
N SER A 71 -21.54 7.92 2.12
CA SER A 71 -21.42 8.76 0.92
C SER A 71 -20.25 9.71 1.13
N TYR A 72 -19.08 9.37 0.57
CA TYR A 72 -17.86 10.15 0.78
C TYR A 72 -17.75 11.30 -0.23
N TRP A 73 -17.57 12.52 0.30
CA TRP A 73 -17.43 13.73 -0.52
C TRP A 73 -16.17 14.49 -0.13
N ARG A 74 -15.38 14.83 -1.14
CA ARG A 74 -14.25 15.75 -1.00
C ARG A 74 -14.78 17.18 -0.90
N VAL A 75 -14.32 17.94 0.08
CA VAL A 75 -14.77 19.32 0.35
C VAL A 75 -13.60 20.29 0.25
N GLY A 76 -13.83 21.48 -0.32
CA GLY A 76 -12.79 22.51 -0.53
C GLY A 76 -12.28 22.55 -1.98
N PRO A 77 -11.07 23.10 -2.24
CA PRO A 77 -9.91 23.21 -1.34
C PRO A 77 -9.92 24.41 -0.38
N ASP A 78 -10.71 25.44 -0.69
CA ASP A 78 -10.88 26.60 0.18
C ASP A 78 -11.77 26.27 1.38
N ALA A 79 -11.85 27.18 2.34
CA ALA A 79 -12.68 26.99 3.52
C ALA A 79 -14.17 27.02 3.15
N VAL A 80 -14.94 26.05 3.67
CA VAL A 80 -16.36 25.83 3.31
C VAL A 80 -17.26 26.14 4.50
N ASN A 81 -18.27 26.97 4.29
CA ASN A 81 -19.22 27.34 5.33
C ASN A 81 -20.15 26.18 5.66
N LEU A 82 -20.44 26.01 6.96
CA LEU A 82 -21.45 25.11 7.48
C LEU A 82 -22.72 25.91 7.80
N TYR A 83 -23.87 25.41 7.36
CA TYR A 83 -25.17 26.06 7.53
C TYR A 83 -26.10 25.21 8.42
N ASP A 84 -27.01 25.85 9.15
CA ASP A 84 -28.04 25.15 9.96
C ASP A 84 -29.15 24.53 9.11
N ALA A 85 -29.42 25.12 7.94
CA ALA A 85 -30.37 24.65 6.94
C ALA A 85 -29.95 25.12 5.52
N PRO A 86 -30.53 24.54 4.45
CA PRO A 86 -30.35 25.05 3.09
C PRO A 86 -30.71 26.53 2.98
N GLY A 87 -29.72 27.38 2.66
CA GLY A 87 -29.88 28.84 2.58
C GLY A 87 -30.02 29.53 3.94
N GLY A 88 -29.75 28.82 5.04
CA GLY A 88 -29.86 29.29 6.41
C GLY A 88 -28.67 30.12 6.90
N ALA A 89 -28.50 30.19 8.21
CA ALA A 89 -27.41 30.91 8.84
C ALA A 89 -26.11 30.09 8.81
N VAL A 90 -24.98 30.77 8.65
CA VAL A 90 -23.66 30.13 8.81
C VAL A 90 -23.45 29.85 10.30
N VAL A 91 -23.26 28.58 10.65
CA VAL A 91 -23.06 28.08 12.02
C VAL A 91 -21.63 27.59 12.28
N GLY A 92 -20.81 27.52 11.25
CA GLY A 92 -19.42 27.10 11.36
C GLY A 92 -18.71 27.08 10.03
N GLN A 93 -17.50 26.52 10.01
CA GLN A 93 -16.70 26.40 8.80
C GLN A 93 -15.81 25.15 8.88
N ILE A 94 -15.67 24.46 7.74
CA ILE A 94 -14.59 23.51 7.50
C ILE A 94 -13.41 24.34 6.97
N GLY A 95 -12.27 24.31 7.67
CA GLY A 95 -11.07 25.04 7.26
C GLY A 95 -10.55 24.57 5.89
N ALA A 96 -9.82 25.44 5.19
CA ALA A 96 -9.17 25.08 3.92
C ALA A 96 -8.19 23.90 4.13
N GLY A 97 -8.17 22.94 3.22
CA GLY A 97 -7.32 21.75 3.35
C GLY A 97 -7.79 20.53 2.57
N PHE A 98 -7.23 19.38 2.93
CA PHE A 98 -7.62 18.07 2.38
C PHE A 98 -8.73 17.47 3.24
N ASN A 99 -9.98 17.79 2.92
CA ASN A 99 -11.13 17.43 3.74
C ASN A 99 -12.08 16.50 3.03
N PHE A 100 -12.62 15.56 3.80
CA PHE A 100 -13.73 14.72 3.36
C PHE A 100 -14.81 14.63 4.43
N VAL A 101 -16.05 14.60 3.95
CA VAL A 101 -17.25 14.47 4.77
C VAL A 101 -18.07 13.27 4.32
N ASN A 102 -18.86 12.74 5.25
CA ASN A 102 -19.90 11.79 4.93
C ASN A 102 -21.23 12.53 4.73
N ALA A 103 -21.82 12.45 3.55
CA ALA A 103 -23.14 13.02 3.28
C ALA A 103 -24.25 12.05 3.74
N ILE A 104 -25.21 12.57 4.50
CA ILE A 104 -26.36 11.82 5.02
C ILE A 104 -27.68 12.19 4.31
N ASP A 105 -27.72 13.34 3.63
CA ASP A 105 -28.83 13.73 2.75
C ASP A 105 -28.29 14.49 1.53
N THR A 106 -28.61 13.99 0.34
CA THR A 106 -28.27 14.58 -0.97
C THR A 106 -29.51 14.90 -1.80
N SER A 107 -30.70 14.84 -1.20
CA SER A 107 -31.98 15.01 -1.88
C SER A 107 -32.37 16.48 -2.11
N VAL A 108 -31.75 17.42 -1.39
CA VAL A 108 -32.00 18.85 -1.52
C VAL A 108 -31.13 19.43 -2.63
N GLU A 109 -31.76 20.00 -3.66
CA GLU A 109 -31.06 20.56 -4.81
C GLU A 109 -30.06 21.65 -4.39
N GLY A 110 -28.78 21.44 -4.77
CA GLY A 110 -27.69 22.38 -4.48
C GLY A 110 -27.14 22.30 -3.06
N TRP A 111 -27.59 21.37 -2.22
CA TRP A 111 -27.17 21.25 -0.83
C TRP A 111 -26.86 19.81 -0.43
N LEU A 112 -25.91 19.64 0.50
CA LEU A 112 -25.59 18.36 1.10
C LEU A 112 -25.68 18.49 2.61
N GLN A 113 -26.45 17.63 3.27
CA GLN A 113 -26.37 17.49 4.72
C GLN A 113 -25.26 16.52 5.06
N ILE A 114 -24.33 16.95 5.90
CA ILE A 114 -23.18 16.14 6.31
C ILE A 114 -23.43 15.49 7.67
N GLN A 115 -22.64 14.46 7.99
CA GLN A 115 -22.57 13.90 9.33
C GLN A 115 -22.24 15.00 10.34
N GLY A 116 -23.13 15.18 11.32
CA GLY A 116 -23.15 16.34 12.23
C GLY A 116 -24.41 17.19 12.08
N GLY A 117 -25.17 17.00 11.01
CA GLY A 117 -26.47 17.63 10.76
C GLY A 117 -26.38 19.01 10.09
N GLN A 118 -25.19 19.57 9.92
CA GLN A 118 -24.98 20.82 9.18
C GLN A 118 -25.08 20.60 7.67
N TRP A 119 -25.28 21.69 6.95
CA TRP A 119 -25.41 21.72 5.50
C TRP A 119 -24.21 22.43 4.85
N ILE A 120 -23.79 21.96 3.67
CA ILE A 120 -22.82 22.62 2.80
C ILE A 120 -23.41 22.82 1.40
N GLN A 121 -22.90 23.80 0.65
CA GLN A 121 -23.30 23.96 -0.75
C GLN A 121 -22.73 22.82 -1.59
N GLY A 122 -23.55 22.25 -2.47
CA GLY A 122 -23.14 21.16 -3.35
C GLY A 122 -22.01 21.55 -4.31
N SER A 123 -21.85 22.85 -4.62
CA SER A 123 -20.74 23.36 -5.44
C SER A 123 -19.38 23.28 -4.74
N ASP A 124 -19.37 23.19 -3.41
CA ASP A 124 -18.15 23.17 -2.59
C ASP A 124 -17.66 21.73 -2.33
N ALA A 125 -18.36 20.74 -2.86
CA ALA A 125 -18.11 19.33 -2.63
C ALA A 125 -18.16 18.52 -3.93
N ARG A 126 -17.36 17.45 -3.97
CA ARG A 126 -17.35 16.50 -5.08
C ARG A 126 -17.40 15.09 -4.53
N TRP A 127 -18.35 14.31 -5.04
CA TRP A 127 -18.44 12.89 -4.73
C TRP A 127 -17.16 12.15 -5.16
N TYR A 128 -16.75 11.20 -4.34
CA TYR A 128 -15.56 10.39 -4.57
C TYR A 128 -15.91 8.90 -4.44
N GLU A 129 -15.65 8.12 -5.50
CA GLU A 129 -15.78 6.66 -5.45
C GLU A 129 -14.56 6.07 -4.73
N PRO A 130 -14.74 5.37 -3.60
CA PRO A 130 -13.65 4.65 -2.94
C PRO A 130 -13.10 3.54 -3.84
N SER A 131 -11.84 3.17 -3.62
CA SER A 131 -11.25 2.06 -4.36
C SER A 131 -12.00 0.74 -4.12
N ARG A 132 -12.19 -0.01 -5.20
CA ARG A 132 -12.70 -1.38 -5.20
C ARG A 132 -11.60 -2.43 -5.39
N PHE A 133 -10.33 -2.01 -5.37
CA PHE A 133 -9.21 -2.93 -5.29
C PHE A 133 -9.38 -3.83 -4.05
N ARG A 134 -8.90 -5.07 -4.17
CA ARG A 134 -8.96 -6.07 -3.11
C ARG A 134 -7.68 -6.87 -3.16
N GLY A 135 -7.09 -7.06 -1.99
CA GLY A 135 -6.04 -8.04 -1.76
C GLY A 135 -6.55 -9.46 -1.91
N VAL A 136 -5.69 -10.38 -1.53
CA VAL A 136 -5.90 -11.80 -1.79
C VAL A 136 -5.51 -12.65 -0.59
N LEU A 137 -6.30 -13.70 -0.38
CA LEU A 137 -5.96 -14.84 0.44
C LEU A 137 -4.94 -15.69 -0.30
N LEU A 138 -3.90 -16.09 0.43
CA LEU A 138 -2.79 -16.88 -0.09
C LEU A 138 -3.12 -18.36 0.09
N LEU A 139 -3.15 -19.13 -1.00
CA LEU A 139 -3.59 -20.53 -0.99
C LEU A 139 -2.41 -21.52 -1.05
N ASP A 140 -1.22 -21.04 -1.40
CA ASP A 140 0.01 -21.81 -1.57
C ASP A 140 1.16 -21.26 -0.70
N ASN A 141 0.86 -20.47 0.33
CA ASN A 141 1.84 -19.89 1.24
C ASN A 141 2.94 -19.05 0.54
N LEU A 142 2.65 -18.43 -0.62
CA LEU A 142 3.64 -17.72 -1.44
C LEU A 142 4.78 -18.63 -1.97
N GLU A 143 4.50 -19.92 -2.20
CA GLU A 143 5.44 -20.80 -2.91
C GLU A 143 5.76 -20.26 -4.32
N HIS A 144 4.80 -19.58 -4.96
CA HIS A 144 4.98 -18.87 -6.21
C HIS A 144 4.99 -17.37 -5.96
N PRO A 145 6.13 -16.68 -6.18
CA PRO A 145 6.17 -15.24 -6.03
C PRO A 145 5.30 -14.58 -7.10
N PHE A 146 4.51 -13.59 -6.68
CA PHE A 146 3.68 -12.80 -7.56
C PHE A 146 3.80 -11.32 -7.24
N ALA A 147 3.36 -10.50 -8.18
CA ALA A 147 3.31 -9.06 -8.03
C ALA A 147 1.99 -8.47 -8.51
N TRP A 148 1.66 -7.28 -7.99
CA TRP A 148 0.67 -6.39 -8.60
C TRP A 148 1.35 -5.37 -9.48
N ILE A 149 0.78 -5.14 -10.66
CA ILE A 149 1.18 -4.05 -11.56
C ILE A 149 0.71 -2.71 -10.98
N LEU A 150 1.61 -1.74 -10.85
CA LEU A 150 1.34 -0.43 -10.24
C LEU A 150 0.91 0.65 -11.23
N GLY A 151 0.91 0.39 -12.52
CA GLY A 151 0.44 1.34 -13.52
C GLY A 151 0.12 0.65 -14.83
N ASP A 152 -0.72 1.28 -15.64
CA ASP A 152 -1.01 0.76 -16.98
C ASP A 152 0.28 0.71 -17.80
N LEU A 153 0.65 -0.49 -18.24
CA LEU A 153 1.87 -0.72 -19.00
C LEU A 153 1.69 -1.82 -20.05
N VAL A 154 2.66 -1.93 -20.94
CA VAL A 154 2.79 -3.04 -21.88
C VAL A 154 4.07 -3.80 -21.54
N THR A 155 3.99 -5.13 -21.50
CA THR A 155 5.18 -5.98 -21.32
C THR A 155 6.17 -5.75 -22.47
N VAL A 156 7.45 -6.03 -22.23
CA VAL A 156 8.51 -5.89 -23.25
C VAL A 156 9.16 -7.24 -23.55
N PRO A 157 9.64 -7.47 -24.79
CA PRO A 157 10.20 -8.76 -25.19
C PRO A 157 11.54 -9.11 -24.53
N ALA A 158 12.26 -8.09 -24.06
CA ALA A 158 13.53 -8.23 -23.35
C ALA A 158 13.73 -7.01 -22.42
N PRO A 159 14.50 -7.17 -21.32
CA PRO A 159 14.89 -6.05 -20.45
C PRO A 159 15.42 -4.84 -21.25
N GLY A 160 14.95 -3.65 -20.91
CA GLY A 160 15.35 -2.40 -21.57
C GLY A 160 14.71 -2.13 -22.94
N ALA A 161 13.94 -3.06 -23.50
CA ALA A 161 13.23 -2.83 -24.77
C ALA A 161 12.08 -1.81 -24.61
N ARG A 162 11.64 -1.23 -25.74
CA ARG A 162 10.56 -0.25 -25.76
C ARG A 162 9.19 -0.92 -25.69
N GLN A 163 8.30 -0.40 -24.85
CA GLN A 163 6.89 -0.81 -24.81
C GLN A 163 6.20 -0.59 -26.17
N SER A 164 5.49 -1.61 -26.65
CA SER A 164 4.68 -1.56 -27.86
C SER A 164 3.51 -2.54 -27.76
N LEU A 165 2.30 -2.05 -28.04
CA LEU A 165 1.09 -2.88 -28.11
C LEU A 165 1.13 -3.92 -29.24
N GLU A 166 2.05 -3.80 -30.19
CA GLU A 166 2.24 -4.79 -31.26
C GLU A 166 3.03 -6.01 -30.76
N THR A 167 3.89 -5.83 -29.77
CA THR A 167 4.87 -6.84 -29.34
C THR A 167 4.66 -7.35 -27.92
N GLY A 168 3.81 -6.69 -27.12
CA GLY A 168 3.62 -7.03 -25.72
C GLY A 168 2.15 -7.04 -25.30
N ARG A 169 1.91 -7.61 -24.13
CA ARG A 169 0.62 -7.69 -23.47
C ARG A 169 0.37 -6.43 -22.66
N PHE A 170 -0.79 -5.81 -22.87
CA PHE A 170 -1.25 -4.73 -22.02
C PHE A 170 -1.65 -5.26 -20.64
N LEU A 171 -1.10 -4.66 -19.60
CA LEU A 171 -1.38 -4.96 -18.20
C LEU A 171 -1.96 -3.70 -17.54
N PRO A 172 -3.27 -3.69 -17.24
CA PRO A 172 -3.87 -2.65 -16.41
C PRO A 172 -3.25 -2.62 -15.01
N ARG A 173 -3.29 -1.46 -14.36
CA ARG A 173 -3.00 -1.34 -12.92
C ARG A 173 -3.80 -2.35 -12.10
N TYR A 174 -3.15 -2.86 -11.06
CA TYR A 174 -3.58 -3.95 -10.16
C TYR A 174 -3.71 -5.34 -10.79
N THR A 175 -3.31 -5.52 -12.05
CA THR A 175 -3.18 -6.88 -12.60
C THR A 175 -2.16 -7.65 -11.78
N MET A 176 -2.52 -8.87 -11.38
CA MET A 176 -1.61 -9.78 -10.70
C MET A 176 -0.89 -10.65 -11.73
N VAL A 177 0.41 -10.84 -11.53
CA VAL A 177 1.28 -11.64 -12.40
C VAL A 177 2.17 -12.55 -11.57
N ASN A 178 2.38 -13.79 -12.01
CA ASN A 178 3.44 -14.64 -11.48
C ASN A 178 4.80 -14.15 -11.96
N LEU A 179 5.83 -14.34 -11.12
CA LEU A 179 7.21 -14.01 -11.44
C LEU A 179 8.00 -15.30 -11.70
N TYR A 180 8.39 -15.53 -12.94
CA TYR A 180 9.03 -16.77 -13.36
C TYR A 180 10.56 -16.70 -13.39
N ALA A 181 11.12 -15.50 -13.56
CA ALA A 181 12.55 -15.26 -13.51
C ALA A 181 12.81 -13.81 -13.13
N GLU A 182 13.98 -13.56 -12.57
CA GLU A 182 14.51 -12.22 -12.32
C GLU A 182 15.80 -12.03 -13.11
N TYR A 183 16.07 -10.79 -13.51
CA TYR A 183 17.29 -10.39 -14.19
C TYR A 183 17.67 -8.98 -13.75
N GLN A 184 18.90 -8.78 -13.31
CA GLN A 184 19.41 -7.46 -12.96
C GLN A 184 20.11 -6.84 -14.18
N ALA A 185 19.56 -5.74 -14.68
CA ALA A 185 20.14 -5.01 -15.81
C ALA A 185 21.38 -4.21 -15.39
N GLU A 186 22.18 -3.77 -16.37
CA GLU A 186 23.41 -2.99 -16.13
C GLU A 186 23.17 -1.65 -15.40
N ASP A 187 21.95 -1.10 -15.50
CA ASP A 187 21.56 0.12 -14.78
C ASP A 187 21.20 -0.11 -13.31
N GLY A 188 21.27 -1.36 -12.85
CA GLY A 188 21.02 -1.79 -11.48
C GLY A 188 19.56 -2.16 -11.19
N TRP A 189 18.63 -1.93 -12.13
CA TRP A 189 17.23 -2.26 -11.96
C TRP A 189 16.95 -3.73 -12.31
N TYR A 190 16.11 -4.36 -11.49
CA TYR A 190 15.62 -5.70 -11.78
C TYR A 190 14.47 -5.66 -12.79
N TRP A 191 14.45 -6.67 -13.62
CA TRP A 191 13.39 -7.02 -14.54
C TRP A 191 12.87 -8.40 -14.17
N TYR A 192 11.56 -8.58 -14.24
CA TYR A 192 10.92 -9.84 -13.93
C TYR A 192 10.18 -10.37 -15.15
N MET A 193 10.36 -11.66 -15.43
CA MET A 193 9.66 -12.36 -16.48
C MET A 193 8.28 -12.79 -15.98
N VAL A 194 7.23 -12.28 -16.63
CA VAL A 194 5.81 -12.45 -16.25
C VAL A 194 5.02 -13.29 -17.27
N GLY A 195 5.72 -13.87 -18.23
CA GLY A 195 5.21 -14.71 -19.32
C GLY A 195 6.32 -15.00 -20.34
N PRO A 196 6.04 -15.84 -21.36
CA PRO A 196 7.01 -16.18 -22.39
C PRO A 196 7.53 -14.94 -23.13
N ASN A 197 8.80 -14.60 -22.93
CA ASN A 197 9.41 -13.38 -23.46
C ASN A 197 8.60 -12.12 -23.09
N GLU A 198 8.05 -12.06 -21.87
CA GLU A 198 7.34 -10.90 -21.36
C GLU A 198 8.01 -10.40 -20.09
N TRP A 199 8.61 -9.21 -20.15
CA TRP A 199 9.34 -8.62 -19.05
C TRP A 199 8.67 -7.35 -18.55
N VAL A 200 8.75 -7.14 -17.23
CA VAL A 200 8.32 -5.91 -16.57
C VAL A 200 9.39 -5.48 -15.58
N GLU A 201 9.72 -4.19 -15.59
CA GLU A 201 10.71 -3.59 -14.70
C GLU A 201 10.17 -3.43 -13.27
N GLN A 202 11.02 -3.64 -12.25
CA GLN A 202 10.66 -3.67 -10.83
C GLN A 202 9.82 -2.48 -10.34
N ARG A 203 10.08 -1.27 -10.88
CA ARG A 203 9.46 -0.03 -10.43
C ARG A 203 7.98 0.08 -10.79
N ASN A 204 7.56 -0.75 -11.75
CA ASN A 204 6.18 -0.79 -12.22
C ASN A 204 5.35 -1.86 -11.51
N MET A 205 5.89 -2.52 -10.49
CA MET A 205 5.21 -3.58 -9.76
C MET A 205 5.48 -3.53 -8.25
N SER A 206 4.64 -4.24 -7.50
CA SER A 206 4.79 -4.50 -6.07
C SER A 206 4.72 -6.00 -5.83
N ILE A 207 5.79 -6.56 -5.27
CA ILE A 207 6.09 -7.97 -5.08
C ILE A 207 5.78 -8.37 -3.64
N ALA A 208 4.96 -9.39 -3.46
CA ALA A 208 4.68 -9.92 -2.13
C ALA A 208 5.82 -10.86 -1.69
N HIS A 209 6.67 -10.40 -0.76
CA HIS A 209 7.74 -11.23 -0.19
C HIS A 209 7.27 -12.02 1.02
N THR A 210 7.84 -13.22 1.18
CA THR A 210 7.83 -13.90 2.48
C THR A 210 8.82 -13.23 3.41
N VAL A 211 8.41 -13.07 4.66
CA VAL A 211 9.18 -12.39 5.70
C VAL A 211 9.40 -13.36 6.84
N GLU A 212 10.65 -13.46 7.30
CA GLU A 212 10.95 -14.25 8.49
C GLU A 212 10.26 -13.62 9.70
N ARG A 213 9.59 -14.46 10.48
CA ARG A 213 8.87 -14.02 11.68
C ARG A 213 9.85 -13.38 12.67
N PRO A 214 9.60 -12.15 13.14
CA PRO A 214 10.47 -11.50 14.13
C PRO A 214 10.57 -12.29 15.44
N GLU A 215 11.72 -12.18 16.12
CA GLU A 215 11.94 -12.83 17.41
C GLU A 215 10.88 -12.39 18.44
N GLY A 216 10.29 -13.36 19.14
CA GLY A 216 9.27 -13.12 20.17
C GLY A 216 7.86 -12.86 19.63
N VAL A 217 7.64 -12.93 18.32
CA VAL A 217 6.30 -12.87 17.72
C VAL A 217 5.69 -14.26 17.65
N GLU A 218 4.47 -14.39 18.15
CA GLU A 218 3.68 -15.62 18.10
C GLU A 218 2.26 -15.35 17.58
N GLY A 219 1.62 -16.36 17.00
CA GLY A 219 0.26 -16.24 16.52
C GLY A 219 0.14 -15.32 15.31
N ARG A 220 -0.78 -14.35 15.37
CA ARG A 220 -1.11 -13.48 14.23
C ARG A 220 -0.20 -12.27 14.19
N TRP A 221 0.38 -12.01 13.02
CA TRP A 221 1.18 -10.82 12.80
C TRP A 221 1.10 -10.32 11.36
N ILE A 222 1.46 -9.07 11.16
CA ILE A 222 1.37 -8.35 9.91
C ILE A 222 2.76 -7.83 9.57
N ALA A 223 3.26 -8.12 8.37
CA ALA A 223 4.45 -7.51 7.81
C ALA A 223 4.04 -6.39 6.85
N VAL A 224 4.47 -5.15 7.09
CA VAL A 224 4.26 -4.00 6.21
C VAL A 224 5.58 -3.63 5.57
N ASP A 225 5.63 -3.68 4.24
CA ASP A 225 6.82 -3.35 3.47
C ASP A 225 6.74 -1.91 2.94
N LEU A 226 7.60 -1.03 3.45
CA LEU A 226 7.68 0.37 3.08
C LEU A 226 8.29 0.59 1.68
N TYR A 227 9.06 -0.35 1.16
CA TYR A 227 9.64 -0.29 -0.18
C TYR A 227 8.65 -0.83 -1.21
N GLU A 228 8.15 -2.04 -0.99
CA GLU A 228 7.19 -2.67 -1.90
C GLU A 228 5.79 -2.03 -1.85
N GLN A 229 5.48 -1.26 -0.79
CA GLN A 229 4.17 -0.66 -0.54
C GLN A 229 3.05 -1.71 -0.57
N ASN A 230 3.31 -2.83 0.07
CA ASN A 230 2.34 -3.89 0.32
C ASN A 230 2.43 -4.37 1.77
N MET A 231 1.55 -5.29 2.11
CA MET A 231 1.62 -6.01 3.37
C MET A 231 1.25 -7.48 3.18
N VAL A 232 1.77 -8.31 4.07
CA VAL A 232 1.43 -9.72 4.19
C VAL A 232 1.05 -10.01 5.63
N ALA A 233 -0.10 -10.65 5.84
CA ALA A 233 -0.56 -11.13 7.14
C ALA A 233 -0.23 -12.61 7.31
N TYR A 234 0.17 -13.00 8.51
CA TYR A 234 0.70 -14.31 8.84
C TYR A 234 0.01 -14.94 10.05
N GLU A 235 -0.16 -16.25 10.01
CA GLU A 235 -0.40 -17.09 11.18
C GLU A 235 0.85 -17.91 11.47
N ASN A 236 1.59 -17.55 12.52
CA ASN A 236 2.95 -18.02 12.77
C ASN A 236 3.82 -17.82 11.52
N ASP A 237 4.36 -18.88 10.92
CA ASP A 237 5.23 -18.77 9.74
C ASP A 237 4.45 -18.88 8.41
N THR A 238 3.12 -18.98 8.46
CA THR A 238 2.27 -19.19 7.28
C THR A 238 1.64 -17.88 6.82
N PRO A 239 1.96 -17.35 5.63
CA PRO A 239 1.30 -16.18 5.10
C PRO A 239 -0.11 -16.53 4.62
N VAL A 240 -1.11 -15.75 5.03
CA VAL A 240 -2.54 -16.05 4.79
C VAL A 240 -3.25 -14.99 3.95
N PHE A 241 -2.72 -13.77 3.89
CA PHE A 241 -3.31 -12.67 3.13
C PHE A 241 -2.23 -11.69 2.68
N ALA A 242 -2.39 -11.11 1.50
CA ALA A 242 -1.53 -10.03 1.03
C ALA A 242 -2.34 -8.96 0.28
N THR A 243 -1.95 -7.70 0.42
CA THR A 243 -2.57 -6.57 -0.29
C THR A 243 -1.58 -5.42 -0.49
N LEU A 244 -1.91 -4.51 -1.41
CA LEU A 244 -1.23 -3.23 -1.55
C LEU A 244 -1.65 -2.26 -0.44
N VAL A 245 -0.69 -1.44 0.00
CA VAL A 245 -0.92 -0.38 0.98
C VAL A 245 -0.42 0.96 0.45
N ALA A 246 -0.76 2.04 1.13
CA ALA A 246 -0.12 3.33 0.93
C ALA A 246 0.34 3.89 2.28
N THR A 247 1.65 3.99 2.48
CA THR A 247 2.25 4.41 3.75
C THR A 247 2.59 5.90 3.76
N GLY A 248 3.25 6.36 4.82
CA GLY A 248 3.61 7.76 5.05
C GLY A 248 4.49 8.36 3.96
N LEU A 249 4.18 9.59 3.55
CA LEU A 249 5.06 10.40 2.70
C LEU A 249 6.31 10.86 3.46
N PRO A 250 7.43 11.14 2.76
CA PRO A 250 8.63 11.72 3.39
C PRO A 250 8.30 12.93 4.27
N GLY A 251 8.81 12.92 5.51
CA GLY A 251 8.55 13.94 6.54
C GLY A 251 7.29 13.67 7.38
N THR A 252 6.49 12.69 7.00
CA THR A 252 5.37 12.12 7.76
C THR A 252 5.39 10.60 7.60
N ASP A 253 6.57 10.02 7.76
CA ASP A 253 6.87 8.63 7.47
C ASP A 253 6.14 7.67 8.42
N THR A 254 5.90 6.46 7.94
CA THR A 254 5.51 5.33 8.81
C THR A 254 6.80 4.79 9.44
N ASN A 255 6.84 4.67 10.76
CA ASN A 255 8.04 4.23 11.47
C ASN A 255 8.28 2.73 11.25
N GLU A 256 9.53 2.35 10.94
CA GLU A 256 9.97 0.96 11.00
C GLU A 256 10.05 0.49 12.46
N GLY A 257 9.76 -0.78 12.69
CA GLY A 257 9.78 -1.37 14.02
C GLY A 257 8.81 -2.53 14.21
N LEU A 258 8.85 -3.12 15.39
CA LEU A 258 7.92 -4.15 15.82
C LEU A 258 6.95 -3.57 16.86
N PHE A 259 5.67 -3.66 16.56
CA PHE A 259 4.58 -3.06 17.31
C PHE A 259 3.49 -4.10 17.62
N THR A 260 2.49 -3.67 18.39
CA THR A 260 1.27 -4.43 18.66
C THR A 260 0.05 -3.57 18.42
N ILE A 261 -1.00 -4.13 17.83
CA ILE A 261 -2.29 -3.43 17.72
C ILE A 261 -2.84 -3.23 19.13
N TRP A 262 -2.84 -1.98 19.61
CA TRP A 262 -3.27 -1.63 20.97
C TRP A 262 -4.73 -1.17 21.03
N ALA A 263 -5.31 -0.75 19.91
CA ALA A 263 -6.74 -0.46 19.81
C ALA A 263 -7.30 -0.78 18.42
N ARG A 264 -8.55 -1.20 18.41
CA ARG A 264 -9.35 -1.44 17.19
C ARG A 264 -10.69 -0.74 17.33
N VAL A 265 -11.02 0.13 16.39
CA VAL A 265 -12.33 0.79 16.30
C VAL A 265 -12.88 0.66 14.89
N ALA A 266 -14.13 0.22 14.77
CA ALA A 266 -14.76 -0.01 13.46
C ALA A 266 -14.94 1.29 12.66
N ASN A 267 -14.98 2.44 13.36
CA ASN A 267 -15.12 3.75 12.74
C ASN A 267 -14.52 4.84 13.65
N ASP A 268 -13.73 5.75 13.09
CA ASP A 268 -13.17 6.90 13.80
C ASP A 268 -13.12 8.17 12.93
N THR A 269 -12.89 9.34 13.54
CA THR A 269 -12.61 10.59 12.83
C THR A 269 -11.13 10.93 12.94
N MET A 270 -10.49 11.21 11.80
CA MET A 270 -9.07 11.55 11.77
C MET A 270 -8.88 13.00 11.32
N SER A 271 -8.01 13.73 12.03
CA SER A 271 -7.64 15.10 11.64
C SER A 271 -6.20 15.38 12.01
N GLY A 272 -5.58 16.34 11.33
CA GLY A 272 -4.19 16.71 11.58
C GLY A 272 -3.83 18.07 11.01
N PHE A 273 -2.72 18.63 11.51
CA PHE A 273 -2.15 19.91 11.08
C PHE A 273 -3.16 21.08 11.06
N ALA A 274 -4.06 21.13 12.05
CA ALA A 274 -5.10 22.15 12.12
C ALA A 274 -4.51 23.57 11.99
N GLY A 275 -5.03 24.35 11.03
CA GLY A 275 -4.58 25.71 10.75
C GLY A 275 -3.32 25.84 9.89
N ALA A 276 -2.72 24.72 9.44
CA ALA A 276 -1.59 24.72 8.52
C ALA A 276 -2.02 24.41 7.07
N PRO A 277 -1.22 24.75 6.04
CA PRO A 277 -1.56 24.50 4.63
C PRO A 277 -1.80 23.01 4.28
N ASN A 278 -1.28 22.10 5.09
CA ASN A 278 -1.43 20.65 4.96
C ASN A 278 -2.48 20.06 5.91
N SER A 279 -3.40 20.88 6.44
CA SER A 279 -4.47 20.41 7.31
C SER A 279 -5.38 19.41 6.62
N TYR A 280 -5.87 18.45 7.40
CA TYR A 280 -6.87 17.49 6.93
C TYR A 280 -7.89 17.18 8.03
N ALA A 281 -9.11 16.90 7.60
CA ALA A 281 -10.20 16.39 8.43
C ALA A 281 -10.98 15.33 7.63
N LEU A 282 -11.05 14.12 8.17
CA LEU A 282 -11.57 12.92 7.54
C LEU A 282 -12.61 12.32 8.46
N GLN A 283 -13.88 12.39 8.05
CA GLN A 283 -14.97 11.79 8.78
C GLN A 283 -15.10 10.30 8.44
N SER A 284 -15.55 9.53 9.42
CA SER A 284 -15.92 8.13 9.26
C SER A 284 -14.86 7.24 8.58
N VAL A 285 -13.62 7.28 9.08
CA VAL A 285 -12.54 6.40 8.63
C VAL A 285 -12.83 4.99 9.17
N PRO A 286 -13.04 3.98 8.30
CA PRO A 286 -13.49 2.67 8.74
C PRO A 286 -12.31 1.75 9.12
N TRP A 287 -12.60 0.78 9.99
CA TRP A 287 -11.73 -0.37 10.30
C TRP A 287 -10.34 0.02 10.80
N VAL A 288 -10.28 0.91 11.78
CA VAL A 288 -9.04 1.49 12.30
C VAL A 288 -8.39 0.56 13.32
N MET A 289 -7.10 0.30 13.14
CA MET A 289 -6.25 -0.50 14.03
C MET A 289 -4.98 0.30 14.38
N TYR A 290 -4.93 0.87 15.57
CA TYR A 290 -3.77 1.64 16.03
C TYR A 290 -2.66 0.72 16.54
N PHE A 291 -1.42 0.99 16.15
CA PHE A 291 -0.27 0.15 16.51
C PHE A 291 0.97 0.94 16.97
N ASP A 292 1.14 2.19 16.53
CA ASP A 292 2.28 3.05 16.90
C ASP A 292 1.79 4.47 17.21
N ASP A 293 1.51 4.75 18.48
CA ASP A 293 0.82 5.98 18.92
C ASP A 293 -0.42 6.27 18.03
N ALA A 294 -0.41 7.38 17.28
CA ALA A 294 -1.51 7.78 16.40
C ALA A 294 -1.48 7.10 15.01
N ILE A 295 -0.43 6.35 14.68
CA ILE A 295 -0.29 5.61 13.43
C ILE A 295 -1.15 4.34 13.50
N SER A 296 -1.94 4.14 12.45
CA SER A 296 -2.90 3.04 12.35
C SER A 296 -2.92 2.42 10.95
N LEU A 297 -3.34 1.16 10.89
CA LEU A 297 -3.85 0.52 9.68
C LEU A 297 -5.34 0.84 9.58
N HIS A 298 -5.82 1.34 8.43
CA HIS A 298 -7.25 1.65 8.28
C HIS A 298 -7.73 1.63 6.83
N GLY A 299 -9.06 1.53 6.67
CA GLY A 299 -9.71 1.66 5.38
C GLY A 299 -9.64 3.11 4.88
N THR A 300 -9.38 3.27 3.59
CA THR A 300 -9.11 4.56 2.97
C THR A 300 -10.02 4.78 1.78
N TYR A 301 -10.81 5.84 1.84
CA TYR A 301 -11.79 6.17 0.80
C TYR A 301 -11.40 7.35 -0.09
N TRP A 302 -10.32 8.08 0.24
CA TRP A 302 -9.99 9.36 -0.41
C TRP A 302 -8.94 9.27 -1.53
N HIS A 303 -8.39 8.08 -1.81
CA HIS A 303 -7.49 7.83 -2.93
C HIS A 303 -7.51 6.36 -3.40
N ASP A 304 -7.08 6.11 -4.63
CA ASP A 304 -6.85 4.76 -5.18
C ASP A 304 -5.39 4.56 -5.63
N LEU A 305 -4.46 5.00 -4.79
CA LEU A 305 -3.03 5.04 -5.08
C LEU A 305 -2.24 4.01 -4.26
N PHE A 306 -2.84 2.85 -3.98
CA PHE A 306 -2.20 1.74 -3.28
C PHE A 306 -0.99 1.19 -4.06
N GLY A 307 0.08 0.82 -3.36
CA GLY A 307 1.40 0.56 -3.95
C GLY A 307 2.27 1.82 -4.08
N PHE A 308 1.82 2.97 -3.57
CA PHE A 308 2.61 4.21 -3.49
C PHE A 308 2.35 4.92 -2.17
N ARG A 309 3.39 5.55 -1.61
CA ARG A 309 3.26 6.39 -0.40
C ARG A 309 2.28 7.54 -0.64
N ARG A 310 1.34 7.74 0.30
CA ARG A 310 0.30 8.78 0.22
C ARG A 310 -0.12 9.37 1.55
N SER A 311 0.09 8.66 2.64
CA SER A 311 -0.47 9.02 3.94
C SER A 311 0.39 10.03 4.68
N ARG A 312 -0.05 10.38 5.89
CA ARG A 312 0.69 11.19 6.88
C ARG A 312 1.23 10.36 8.05
N GLY A 313 1.48 9.07 7.82
CA GLY A 313 2.03 8.13 8.80
C GLY A 313 1.26 6.81 8.81
N CYS A 314 -0.08 6.85 8.75
CA CYS A 314 -0.93 5.66 8.74
C CYS A 314 -0.66 4.74 7.54
N VAL A 315 -0.93 3.45 7.70
CA VAL A 315 -0.92 2.48 6.61
C VAL A 315 -2.32 2.43 6.00
N ASN A 316 -2.47 2.97 4.79
CA ASN A 316 -3.77 3.07 4.13
C ASN A 316 -4.04 1.78 3.37
N LEU A 317 -5.18 1.14 3.64
CA LEU A 317 -5.69 -0.02 2.91
C LEU A 317 -7.00 0.35 2.20
N THR A 318 -7.43 -0.47 1.25
CA THR A 318 -8.82 -0.37 0.76
C THR A 318 -9.79 -0.69 1.90
N ILE A 319 -11.03 -0.22 1.79
CA ILE A 319 -12.05 -0.50 2.83
C ILE A 319 -12.25 -2.01 3.00
N SER A 320 -12.27 -2.77 1.91
CA SER A 320 -12.49 -4.23 1.95
C SER A 320 -11.32 -4.96 2.60
N ASP A 321 -10.09 -4.57 2.28
CA ASP A 321 -8.90 -5.16 2.88
C ASP A 321 -8.77 -4.82 4.36
N ALA A 322 -9.05 -3.57 4.73
CA ALA A 322 -9.06 -3.14 6.12
C ALA A 322 -10.13 -3.88 6.94
N HIS A 323 -11.32 -4.10 6.37
CA HIS A 323 -12.39 -4.85 7.01
C HIS A 323 -11.96 -6.29 7.29
N TRP A 324 -11.43 -6.97 6.28
CA TRP A 324 -10.93 -8.34 6.43
C TRP A 324 -9.85 -8.41 7.51
N LEU A 325 -8.87 -7.48 7.46
CA LEU A 325 -7.76 -7.45 8.39
C LEU A 325 -8.20 -7.12 9.82
N TYR A 326 -9.17 -6.22 10.00
CA TYR A 326 -9.75 -5.84 11.28
C TYR A 326 -10.42 -7.03 11.98
N ASP A 327 -11.19 -7.79 11.22
CA ASP A 327 -11.86 -9.00 11.70
C ASP A 327 -10.85 -10.10 12.00
N TRP A 328 -9.88 -10.31 11.11
CA TRP A 328 -8.82 -11.30 11.27
C TRP A 328 -7.94 -11.00 12.49
N ALA A 329 -7.47 -9.77 12.67
CA ALA A 329 -6.68 -9.38 13.84
C ALA A 329 -7.47 -9.55 15.15
N GLY A 330 -8.80 -9.41 15.10
CA GLY A 330 -9.66 -9.55 16.27
C GLY A 330 -10.01 -10.97 16.71
N ARG A 331 -9.64 -11.99 15.93
CA ARG A 331 -10.04 -13.39 16.14
C ARG A 331 -8.86 -14.33 16.39
N GLY A 332 -7.72 -13.79 16.82
CA GLY A 332 -6.52 -14.61 17.09
C GLY A 332 -6.71 -15.49 18.32
N GLU A 333 -5.83 -16.48 18.48
CA GLU A 333 -5.77 -17.25 19.73
C GLU A 333 -5.29 -16.35 20.88
N PRO A 334 -5.98 -16.35 22.03
CA PRO A 334 -5.53 -15.59 23.19
C PRO A 334 -4.18 -16.09 23.71
N ASN A 335 -3.33 -15.18 24.18
CA ASN A 335 -2.08 -15.49 24.87
C ASN A 335 -2.34 -16.07 26.28
N ALA A 336 -1.28 -16.34 27.05
CA ALA A 336 -1.37 -16.89 28.40
C ALA A 336 -2.20 -16.02 29.38
N ASP A 337 -2.29 -14.71 29.12
CA ASP A 337 -3.07 -13.75 29.91
C ASP A 337 -4.52 -13.61 29.40
N GLY A 338 -4.90 -14.34 28.35
CA GLY A 338 -6.22 -14.29 27.73
C GLY A 338 -6.42 -13.12 26.77
N GLU A 339 -5.34 -12.45 26.37
CA GLU A 339 -5.37 -11.31 25.45
C GLU A 339 -5.10 -11.75 24.01
N ILE A 340 -5.89 -11.24 23.06
CA ILE A 340 -5.63 -11.42 21.63
C ILE A 340 -4.64 -10.34 21.21
N VAL A 341 -3.40 -10.74 20.95
CA VAL A 341 -2.34 -9.85 20.46
C VAL A 341 -2.13 -10.09 18.98
N THR A 342 -2.06 -9.02 18.20
CA THR A 342 -1.62 -9.07 16.79
C THR A 342 -0.46 -8.11 16.63
N HIS A 343 0.68 -8.63 16.18
CA HIS A 343 1.87 -7.82 15.97
C HIS A 343 1.85 -7.14 14.61
N VAL A 344 2.48 -5.96 14.52
CA VAL A 344 2.72 -5.25 13.27
C VAL A 344 4.22 -5.03 13.15
N TYR A 345 4.83 -5.69 12.19
CA TYR A 345 6.23 -5.52 11.84
C TYR A 345 6.32 -4.63 10.60
N VAL A 346 6.88 -3.44 10.76
CA VAL A 346 7.10 -2.47 9.68
C VAL A 346 8.57 -2.48 9.31
N TYR A 347 8.88 -2.70 8.04
CA TYR A 347 10.24 -2.83 7.52
C TYR A 347 10.32 -2.31 6.08
N ALA A 348 11.53 -2.19 5.52
CA ALA A 348 11.75 -1.94 4.10
C ALA A 348 12.60 -3.04 3.48
N SER A 349 12.15 -3.65 2.37
CA SER A 349 12.92 -4.64 1.60
C SER A 349 13.94 -4.03 0.63
N GLY A 350 14.00 -2.71 0.53
CA GLY A 350 14.91 -1.96 -0.33
C GLY A 350 14.92 -0.46 -0.02
N ASP A 351 15.77 0.28 -0.74
CA ASP A 351 15.92 1.72 -0.58
C ASP A 351 15.33 2.48 -1.77
N TYR A 352 14.73 3.65 -1.50
CA TYR A 352 14.28 4.55 -2.56
C TYR A 352 15.46 5.36 -3.13
N HIS A 353 15.56 5.44 -4.46
CA HIS A 353 16.60 6.17 -5.18
C HIS A 353 16.34 7.70 -5.27
N GLY A 354 15.32 8.23 -4.57
CA GLY A 354 15.00 9.66 -4.54
C GLY A 354 13.59 9.97 -4.06
N ASP A 355 13.10 11.19 -4.36
CA ASP A 355 11.73 11.61 -4.05
C ASP A 355 10.81 11.42 -5.27
N GLY A 356 9.83 10.53 -5.18
CA GLY A 356 8.75 10.41 -6.18
C GLY A 356 8.23 8.98 -6.41
N PRO A 357 7.12 8.80 -7.13
CA PRO A 357 6.52 7.48 -7.36
C PRO A 357 7.37 6.55 -8.24
N GLN A 358 8.39 7.08 -8.93
CA GLN A 358 9.30 6.35 -9.83
C GLN A 358 10.67 6.07 -9.18
N THR A 359 10.75 6.20 -7.86
CA THR A 359 12.00 6.13 -7.08
C THR A 359 12.08 4.90 -6.20
N LYS A 360 11.05 4.05 -6.25
CA LYS A 360 11.26 2.64 -5.97
C LYS A 360 12.29 2.09 -6.96
#